data_AF-A0A354SGZ8-F1
#
_entry.id   AF-A0A354SGZ8-F1
#
_cell.length_a   1.000
_cell.length_b   1.000
_cell.length_c   1.000
_cell.angle_alpha   90.00
_cell.angle_beta   90.00
_cell.angle_gamma   90.00
#
_symmetry.space_group_name_H-M   'P 1'
#
loop_
_entity.id
_entity.type
_entity.pdbx_description
1 polymer ?
#
loop_
_entity_poly.entity_id
_entity_poly.type
_entity_poly.pdbx_seq_one_letter_code
_entity_poly.pdbx_strand_id
1 'polypeptide(L)'
;MLDYELKKRGIACTDISGYDNEVYTHFEVGLSLIAGEAEAGIASAAVAKILDLNFQPLTSERFDMILDKSTFFQPAIQAFIETLQSGEFKNRVEKIGNYNFKDSGRILHS
;
A
#
# COMPACT_ATOMS: atom_id res chain seq x y z
N MET A 1 -1.12 1.21 13.37
CA MET A 1 -2.40 1.05 12.63
C MET A 1 -3.16 -0.19 13.11
N LEU A 2 -2.50 -1.34 13.23
CA LEU A 2 -3.10 -2.57 13.76
C LEU A 2 -3.80 -2.35 15.12
N ASP A 3 -3.10 -1.76 16.08
CA ASP A 3 -3.58 -1.52 17.45
C ASP A 3 -4.87 -0.68 17.46
N TYR A 4 -4.96 0.29 16.55
CA TYR A 4 -6.13 1.14 16.40
C TYR A 4 -7.35 0.31 15.93
N GLU A 5 -7.17 -0.56 14.93
CA GLU A 5 -8.24 -1.43 14.43
C GLU A 5 -8.64 -2.51 15.45
N LEU A 6 -7.69 -3.09 16.18
CA LEU A 6 -7.97 -4.03 17.26
C LEU A 6 -8.77 -3.39 18.39
N LYS A 7 -8.34 -2.20 18.83
CA LYS A 7 -9.05 -1.42 19.84
C LYS A 7 -10.46 -1.05 19.41
N LYS A 8 -10.65 -0.65 18.14
CA LYS A 8 -11.97 -0.33 17.57
C LYS A 8 -12.90 -1.55 17.56
N ARG A 9 -12.35 -2.76 17.43
CA ARG A 9 -13.10 -4.03 17.41
C ARG A 9 -13.19 -4.71 18.77
N GLY A 10 -12.57 -4.15 19.81
CA GLY A 10 -12.55 -4.73 21.16
C GLY A 10 -11.74 -6.03 21.27
N ILE A 11 -10.78 -6.25 20.37
CA ILE A 11 -9.90 -7.42 20.38
C ILE A 11 -8.65 -7.07 21.18
N ALA A 12 -8.27 -7.88 22.16
CA ALA A 12 -7.03 -7.68 22.90
C ALA A 12 -5.84 -8.22 22.09
N CYS A 13 -4.73 -7.48 22.06
CA CYS A 13 -3.53 -7.91 21.35
C CYS A 13 -2.97 -9.24 21.89
N THR A 14 -3.20 -9.51 23.19
CA THR A 14 -2.84 -10.79 23.84
C THR A 14 -3.59 -12.00 23.28
N ASP A 15 -4.71 -11.78 22.59
CA ASP A 15 -5.49 -12.86 21.95
C ASP A 15 -4.92 -13.23 20.57
N ILE A 16 -3.87 -12.53 20.11
CA ILE A 16 -3.24 -12.73 18.80
C ILE A 16 -1.89 -13.41 19.01
N SER A 17 -1.80 -14.67 18.60
CA SER A 17 -0.53 -15.40 18.59
C SER A 17 0.48 -14.70 17.69
N GLY A 18 1.69 -14.45 18.21
CA GLY A 18 2.76 -13.78 17.46
C GLY A 18 2.55 -12.27 17.27
N TYR A 19 1.67 -11.63 18.05
CA TYR A 19 1.47 -10.16 17.97
C TYR A 19 2.77 -9.37 18.09
N ASP A 20 3.69 -9.81 18.94
CA ASP A 20 4.98 -9.16 19.19
C ASP A 20 6.06 -9.54 18.16
N ASN A 21 5.73 -10.37 17.15
CA ASN A 21 6.66 -10.75 16.08
C ASN A 21 6.71 -9.65 15.02
N GLU A 22 7.64 -8.71 15.19
CA GLU A 22 7.84 -7.61 14.26
C GLU A 22 8.94 -7.92 13.23
N VAL A 23 8.68 -7.52 11.99
CA VAL A 23 9.64 -7.54 10.89
C VAL A 23 9.74 -6.15 10.26
N TYR A 24 10.81 -5.89 9.53
CA TYR A 24 11.13 -4.55 9.04
C TYR A 24 10.44 -4.21 7.72
N THR A 25 9.99 -5.22 6.96
CA THR A 25 9.37 -4.99 5.64
C THR A 25 8.14 -5.86 5.40
N HIS A 26 7.24 -5.40 4.53
CA HIS A 26 6.12 -6.22 4.06
C HIS A 26 6.58 -7.52 3.39
N PHE A 27 7.75 -7.52 2.75
CA PHE A 27 8.28 -8.69 2.08
C PHE A 27 8.70 -9.78 3.09
N GLU A 28 9.32 -9.38 4.21
CA GLU A 28 9.67 -10.29 5.30
C GLU A 28 8.43 -10.96 5.91
N VAL A 29 7.31 -10.23 6.06
CA VAL A 29 6.02 -10.82 6.50
C VAL A 29 5.62 -11.97 5.58
N GLY A 30 5.67 -11.75 4.27
CA GLY A 30 5.31 -12.75 3.28
C GLY A 30 6.25 -13.96 3.29
N LEU A 31 7.56 -13.74 3.52
CA LEU A 31 8.54 -14.82 3.65
C LEU A 31 8.29 -15.67 4.89
N SER A 32 7.97 -15.06 6.04
CA SER A 32 7.63 -15.82 7.27
C SER A 32 6.38 -16.67 7.11
N LEU A 33 5.39 -16.21 6.34
CA LEU A 33 4.21 -17.01 5.98
C LEU A 33 4.58 -18.22 5.11
N ILE A 34 5.42 -18.03 4.09
CA ILE A 34 5.90 -19.12 3.22
C ILE A 34 6.73 -20.14 4.01
N ALA A 35 7.55 -19.67 4.93
CA ALA A 35 8.40 -20.51 5.79
C ALA A 35 7.59 -21.29 6.85
N GLY A 36 6.31 -20.97 7.04
CA GLY A 36 5.47 -21.56 8.08
C GLY A 36 5.78 -21.05 9.50
N GLU A 37 6.47 -19.91 9.61
CA GLU A 37 6.80 -19.26 10.88
C GLU A 37 5.63 -18.44 11.42
N ALA A 38 4.68 -18.09 10.55
CA ALA A 38 3.47 -17.35 10.88
C ALA A 38 2.27 -17.86 10.07
N GLU A 39 1.06 -17.69 10.62
CA GLU A 39 -0.20 -18.06 9.97
C GLU A 39 -0.91 -16.88 9.30
N ALA A 40 -0.62 -15.66 9.76
CA ALA A 40 -1.16 -14.41 9.21
C ALA A 40 -0.16 -13.25 9.44
N GLY A 41 -0.28 -12.19 8.64
CA GLY A 41 0.53 -10.99 8.80
C GLY A 41 0.00 -9.81 7.99
N ILE A 42 0.48 -8.60 8.30
CA ILE A 42 0.05 -7.36 7.62
C ILE A 42 1.07 -7.02 6.53
N ALA A 43 0.61 -7.10 5.28
CA ALA A 43 1.42 -6.79 4.11
C ALA A 43 0.63 -5.97 3.09
N SER A 44 1.34 -5.34 2.15
CA SER A 44 0.69 -4.72 1.00
C SER A 44 0.17 -5.79 0.03
N ALA A 45 -0.88 -5.45 -0.70
CA ALA A 45 -1.49 -6.37 -1.67
C ALA A 45 -0.53 -6.79 -2.80
N ALA A 46 0.50 -5.97 -3.10
CA ALA A 46 1.54 -6.33 -4.05
C ALA A 46 2.41 -7.47 -3.56
N VAL A 47 2.82 -7.47 -2.29
CA VAL A 47 3.64 -8.56 -1.74
C VAL A 47 2.87 -9.86 -1.78
N ALA A 48 1.60 -9.85 -1.35
CA ALA A 48 0.76 -11.04 -1.41
C ALA A 48 0.65 -11.58 -2.85
N LYS A 49 0.49 -10.69 -3.85
CA LYS A 49 0.47 -11.09 -5.27
C LYS A 49 1.80 -11.66 -5.77
N ILE A 50 2.93 -11.05 -5.40
CA ILE A 50 4.27 -11.48 -5.82
C ILE A 50 4.59 -12.88 -5.24
N LEU A 51 4.13 -13.14 -4.03
CA LEU A 51 4.40 -14.36 -3.27
C LEU A 51 3.28 -15.41 -3.37
N ASP A 52 2.27 -15.17 -4.21
CA ASP A 52 1.09 -16.04 -4.41
C ASP A 52 0.37 -16.41 -3.09
N LEU A 53 0.24 -15.43 -2.20
CA LEU A 53 -0.43 -15.55 -0.90
C LEU A 53 -1.88 -15.07 -0.98
N ASN A 54 -2.75 -15.69 -0.18
CA ASN A 54 -4.11 -15.21 0.01
C ASN A 54 -4.09 -13.82 0.66
N PHE A 55 -4.89 -12.88 0.13
CA PHE A 55 -4.96 -11.51 0.60
C PHE A 55 -6.38 -11.12 1.01
N GLN A 56 -6.54 -10.66 2.26
CA GLN A 56 -7.78 -10.09 2.76
C GLN A 56 -7.59 -8.57 2.95
N PRO A 57 -8.30 -7.71 2.19
CA PRO A 57 -8.20 -6.26 2.35
C PRO A 57 -8.66 -5.81 3.75
N LEU A 58 -7.79 -5.09 4.47
CA LEU A 58 -8.10 -4.48 5.77
C LEU A 58 -8.35 -2.98 5.68
N THR A 59 -7.52 -2.28 4.91
CA THR A 59 -7.60 -0.84 4.67
C THR A 59 -7.13 -0.50 3.27
N SER A 60 -7.44 0.71 2.82
CA SER A 60 -6.76 1.34 1.70
C SER A 60 -5.66 2.25 2.22
N GLU A 61 -4.46 2.10 1.68
CA GLU A 61 -3.37 3.05 1.86
C GLU A 61 -3.29 3.96 0.63
N ARG A 62 -3.05 5.26 0.87
CA ARG A 62 -2.90 6.25 -0.18
C ARG A 62 -1.52 6.89 -0.07
N PHE A 63 -0.84 6.98 -1.21
CA PHE A 63 0.45 7.66 -1.33
C PHE A 63 0.25 9.01 -2.02
N ASP A 64 0.78 10.07 -1.39
CA ASP A 64 0.85 11.39 -1.98
C ASP A 64 2.32 11.75 -2.24
N MET A 65 2.60 12.37 -3.38
CA MET A 65 3.94 12.86 -3.71
C MET A 65 4.06 14.33 -3.29
N ILE A 66 4.99 14.61 -2.39
CA ILE A 66 5.26 15.97 -1.90
C ILE A 66 6.29 16.63 -2.81
N LEU A 67 6.02 17.87 -3.23
CA LEU A 67 6.84 18.64 -4.13
C LEU A 67 7.00 20.07 -3.61
N ASP A 68 8.22 20.59 -3.68
CA ASP A 68 8.43 22.03 -3.59
C ASP A 68 7.79 22.75 -4.77
N LYS A 69 7.32 23.98 -4.52
CA LYS A 69 6.67 24.81 -5.54
C LYS A 69 7.57 25.06 -6.75
N SER A 70 8.87 25.26 -6.54
CA SER A 70 9.84 25.44 -7.63
C SER A 70 9.99 24.18 -8.49
N THR A 71 10.00 23.00 -7.86
CA THR A 71 10.07 21.71 -8.53
C THR A 71 8.81 21.41 -9.32
N PHE A 72 7.63 21.74 -8.78
CA PHE A 72 6.36 21.56 -9.47
C PHE A 72 6.36 22.20 -10.86
N PHE A 73 6.87 23.43 -11.00
CA PHE A 73 6.88 24.14 -12.30
C PHE A 73 7.94 23.64 -13.30
N GLN A 74 8.77 22.66 -12.95
CA GLN A 74 9.72 22.10 -13.90
C GLN A 74 8.98 21.35 -15.02
N PRO A 75 9.37 21.52 -16.30
CA PRO A 75 8.70 20.86 -17.43
C PRO A 75 8.61 19.34 -17.30
N ALA A 76 9.66 18.70 -16.76
CA ALA A 76 9.67 17.25 -16.53
C ALA A 76 8.61 16.80 -15.51
N ILE A 77 8.36 17.59 -14.47
CA ILE A 77 7.37 17.29 -13.44
C ILE A 77 5.95 17.51 -13.98
N GLN A 78 5.74 18.55 -14.78
CA GLN A 78 4.47 18.76 -15.48
C GLN A 78 4.16 17.58 -16.42
N ALA A 79 5.12 17.16 -17.25
CA ALA A 79 4.95 16.00 -18.13
C ALA A 79 4.69 14.69 -17.35
N PHE A 80 5.33 14.52 -16.19
CA PHE A 80 5.05 13.39 -15.32
C PHE A 80 3.62 13.39 -14.79
N ILE A 81 3.13 14.53 -14.28
CA ILE A 81 1.75 14.68 -13.78
C ILE A 81 0.74 14.46 -14.90
N GLU A 82 0.97 15.04 -16.09
CA GLU A 82 0.14 14.83 -17.27
C GLU A 82 0.06 13.34 -17.66
N THR A 83 1.19 12.62 -17.58
CA THR A 83 1.24 11.18 -17.83
C THR A 83 0.38 10.42 -16.83
N LEU A 84 0.46 10.73 -15.53
CA LEU A 84 -0.37 10.09 -14.49
C LEU A 84 -1.87 10.35 -14.69
N GLN A 85 -2.23 11.49 -15.27
CA GLN A 85 -3.62 11.86 -15.53
C GLN A 85 -4.18 11.25 -16.82
N SER A 86 -3.31 10.82 -17.74
CA SER A 86 -3.66 10.30 -19.06
C SER A 86 -4.52 9.03 -19.01
N GLY A 87 -5.41 8.88 -19.99
CA GLY A 87 -6.22 7.67 -20.14
C GLY A 87 -5.38 6.43 -20.46
N GLU A 88 -4.30 6.59 -21.23
CA GLU A 88 -3.38 5.50 -21.55
C GLU A 88 -2.72 4.91 -20.29
N PHE A 89 -2.21 5.79 -19.41
CA PHE A 89 -1.64 5.36 -18.14
C PHE A 89 -2.67 4.62 -17.30
N LYS A 90 -3.86 5.22 -17.09
CA LYS A 90 -4.95 4.62 -16.31
C LYS A 90 -5.33 3.23 -16.82
N ASN A 91 -5.56 3.08 -18.12
CA ASN A 91 -5.90 1.80 -18.76
C ASN A 91 -4.79 0.75 -18.58
N ARG A 92 -3.52 1.17 -18.55
CA ARG A 92 -2.38 0.28 -18.34
C ARG A 92 -2.30 -0.19 -16.90
N VAL A 93 -2.46 0.73 -15.94
CA VAL A 93 -2.30 0.43 -14.51
C VAL A 93 -3.53 -0.22 -13.87
N GLU A 94 -4.73 -0.06 -14.43
CA GLU A 94 -5.93 -0.80 -14.00
C GLU A 94 -5.75 -2.33 -14.07
N LYS A 95 -4.86 -2.81 -14.96
CA LYS A 95 -4.49 -4.23 -15.06
C LYS A 95 -3.63 -4.70 -13.89
N ILE A 96 -2.99 -3.76 -13.18
CA ILE A 96 -2.28 -4.01 -11.93
C ILE A 96 -3.34 -4.06 -10.83
N GLY A 97 -4.06 -5.18 -10.77
CA GLY A 97 -5.08 -5.41 -9.74
C GLY A 97 -4.55 -5.16 -8.32
N ASN A 98 -5.47 -4.86 -7.41
CA ASN A 98 -5.22 -4.48 -6.00
C ASN A 98 -4.63 -3.07 -5.77
N TYR A 99 -4.49 -2.26 -6.82
CA TYR A 99 -4.18 -0.83 -6.70
C TYR A 99 -5.33 0.04 -7.21
N ASN A 100 -5.55 1.17 -6.53
CA ASN A 100 -6.54 2.16 -6.94
C ASN A 100 -5.83 3.42 -7.46
N PHE A 101 -6.01 3.71 -8.75
CA PHE A 101 -5.38 4.83 -9.43
C PHE A 101 -6.33 6.02 -9.68
N LYS A 102 -7.52 6.03 -9.05
CA LYS A 102 -8.57 7.04 -9.27
C LYS A 102 -8.08 8.48 -9.07
N ASP A 103 -7.23 8.70 -8.09
CA ASP A 103 -6.70 10.02 -7.73
C ASP A 103 -5.28 10.27 -8.29
N SER A 104 -4.78 9.42 -9.21
CA SER A 104 -3.42 9.55 -9.76
C SER A 104 -3.24 10.88 -10.49
N GLY A 105 -2.17 11.59 -10.15
CA GLY A 105 -1.88 12.91 -10.69
C GLY A 105 -2.80 14.02 -10.17
N ARG A 106 -3.65 13.77 -9.17
CA ARG A 106 -4.47 14.82 -8.54
C ARG A 106 -3.57 15.78 -7.76
N ILE A 107 -3.59 17.05 -8.14
CA ILE A 107 -2.81 18.09 -7.48
C ILE A 107 -3.56 18.57 -6.23
N LEU A 108 -2.87 18.60 -5.09
CA LEU A 108 -3.34 19.20 -3.86
C LEU A 108 -2.39 20.33 -3.47
N HIS A 109 -2.93 21.48 -3.07
CA HIS A 109 -2.16 22.60 -2.54
C HIS A 109 -2.88 23.22 -1.35
N SER A 110 -2.12 23.70 -0.38
CA SER A 110 -2.59 24.41 0.82
C SER A 110 -2.05 25.84 0.83
#